data_AF-A0A2G5UCJ1-F1
#
_entry.id   AF-A0A2G5UCJ1-F1
#
_cell.length_a   1.000
_cell.length_b   1.000
_cell.length_c   1.000
_cell.angle_alpha   90.00
_cell.angle_beta   90.00
_cell.angle_gamma   90.00
#
_symmetry.space_group_name_H-M   'P 1'
#
loop_
_entity.id
_entity.type
_entity.pdbx_description
1 polymer ?
#
loop_
_entity_poly.entity_id
_entity_poly.type
_entity_poly.pdbx_seq_one_letter_code
_entity_poly.pdbx_strand_id
1 'polypeptide(L)'
;MPFPILRTPLVVLSEIISLLEPNQIVTASFCSSNVTCLLKRHFQLRKPLEWRLFLTDRESCAKVDIMTSDNDKRITVISFRPLSELSEELQARAARNGYIPMFNTQFITYFTEDQKMTTKSMVNYVTGLLNLDVFDVVIDREGIWAIDWINNRQEKILGGLELSTGSKDHSNVDETVDFVLRNARVNTYCKMYYNVSDTFKFNGKLGPMRQLYVRYGHWVTLNGIIYIKATGGQEV
;
A
#
# COMPACT_ATOMS: atom_id res chain seq x y z
N MET A 1 32.29 16.35 -4.82
CA MET A 1 32.07 17.53 -3.94
C MET A 1 31.07 17.16 -2.87
N PRO A 2 31.25 17.55 -1.60
CA PRO A 2 30.27 17.26 -0.56
C PRO A 2 29.02 18.11 -0.76
N PHE A 3 27.83 17.48 -0.68
CA PHE A 3 26.54 18.16 -0.78
C PHE A 3 26.45 19.25 0.31
N PRO A 4 26.33 20.54 -0.04
CA PRO A 4 26.39 21.62 0.95
C PRO A 4 25.35 21.49 2.06
N ILE A 5 24.16 20.98 1.73
CA ILE A 5 23.07 20.76 2.68
C ILE A 5 23.47 19.77 3.80
N LEU A 6 24.31 18.78 3.51
CA LEU A 6 24.74 17.79 4.51
C LEU A 6 25.75 18.36 5.51
N ARG A 7 26.24 19.58 5.30
CA ARG A 7 27.12 20.30 6.23
C ARG A 7 26.37 21.28 7.11
N THR A 8 25.08 21.48 6.86
CA THR A 8 24.23 22.38 7.63
C THR A 8 24.01 21.80 9.03
N PRO A 9 23.91 22.63 10.09
CA PRO A 9 23.61 22.15 11.43
C PRO A 9 22.36 21.26 11.48
N LEU A 10 22.39 20.21 12.31
CA LEU A 10 21.32 19.22 12.40
C LEU A 10 19.94 19.83 12.69
N VAL A 11 19.89 20.92 13.47
CA VAL A 11 18.66 21.63 13.79
C VAL A 11 18.02 22.22 12.54
N VAL A 12 18.81 22.89 11.70
CA VAL A 12 18.34 23.50 10.45
C VAL A 12 17.93 22.41 9.45
N LEU A 13 18.70 21.31 9.36
CA LEU A 13 18.32 20.16 8.54
C LEU A 13 17.00 19.55 8.99
N SER A 14 16.79 19.43 10.30
CA SER A 14 15.54 18.94 10.84
C SER A 14 14.36 19.83 10.48
N GLU A 15 14.55 21.15 10.47
CA GLU A 15 13.52 22.12 10.09
C GLU A 15 13.19 22.01 8.59
N ILE A 16 14.21 21.90 7.74
CA ILE A 16 14.02 21.69 6.30
C ILE A 16 13.24 20.40 6.06
N ILE A 17 13.57 19.31 6.75
CA ILE A 17 12.89 18.01 6.59
C ILE A 17 11.43 18.08 7.03
N SER A 18 11.10 18.80 8.10
CA SER A 18 9.71 18.97 8.53
C SER A 18 8.84 19.76 7.55
N LEU A 19 9.45 20.53 6.64
CA LEU A 19 8.76 21.26 5.59
C LEU A 19 8.52 20.42 4.32
N LEU A 20 9.16 19.26 4.20
CA LEU A 20 9.05 18.42 3.00
C LEU A 20 7.79 17.55 3.03
N GLU A 21 7.14 17.44 1.88
CA GLU A 21 6.07 16.47 1.68
C GLU A 21 6.62 15.03 1.64
N PRO A 22 5.80 14.01 1.96
CA PRO A 22 6.26 12.61 2.00
C PRO A 22 6.95 12.12 0.72
N ASN A 23 6.44 12.52 -0.45
CA ASN A 23 7.02 12.20 -1.75
C ASN A 23 8.36 12.90 -2.01
N GLN A 24 8.53 14.13 -1.51
CA GLN A 24 9.79 14.87 -1.60
C GLN A 24 10.86 14.23 -0.71
N ILE A 25 10.48 13.76 0.48
CA ILE A 25 11.36 13.01 1.39
C ILE A 25 11.84 11.72 0.73
N VAL A 26 10.91 10.93 0.19
CA VAL A 26 11.23 9.68 -0.51
C VAL A 26 12.05 9.95 -1.76
N THR A 27 11.82 11.03 -2.49
CA THR A 27 12.63 11.37 -3.67
C THR A 27 14.04 11.80 -3.26
N ALA A 28 14.17 12.65 -2.23
CA ALA A 28 15.46 13.13 -1.72
C ALA A 28 16.35 12.00 -1.20
N SER A 29 15.78 10.92 -0.65
CA SER A 29 16.58 9.78 -0.19
C SER A 29 17.37 9.12 -1.32
N PHE A 30 16.91 9.19 -2.56
CA PHE A 30 17.65 8.64 -3.72
C PHE A 30 18.86 9.48 -4.15
N CYS A 31 19.03 10.69 -3.61
CA CYS A 31 20.17 11.54 -3.97
C CYS A 31 21.52 10.99 -3.49
N SER A 32 21.55 10.32 -2.32
CA SER A 32 22.75 9.63 -1.83
C SER A 32 22.45 8.74 -0.62
N SER A 33 23.36 7.80 -0.34
CA SER A 33 23.35 7.00 0.89
C SER A 33 23.39 7.85 2.16
N ASN A 34 24.10 8.99 2.13
CA ASN A 34 24.18 9.91 3.27
C ASN A 34 22.84 10.60 3.55
N VAL A 35 22.14 11.07 2.51
CA VAL A 35 20.78 11.64 2.66
C VAL A 35 19.81 10.57 3.15
N THR A 36 19.85 9.36 2.59
CA THR A 36 19.04 8.22 3.08
C THR A 36 19.28 7.97 4.57
N CYS A 37 20.55 7.90 5.00
CA CYS A 37 20.90 7.64 6.41
C CYS A 37 20.38 8.76 7.33
N LEU A 38 20.53 10.01 6.88
CA LEU A 38 20.06 11.18 7.62
C LEU A 38 18.53 11.17 7.80
N LEU A 39 17.77 10.90 6.73
CA LEU A 39 16.31 10.81 6.77
C LEU A 39 15.85 9.64 7.64
N LYS A 40 16.45 8.45 7.47
CA LYS A 40 16.17 7.28 8.32
C LYS A 40 16.33 7.62 9.80
N ARG A 41 17.45 8.23 10.17
CA ARG A 41 17.72 8.61 11.56
C ARG A 41 16.71 9.65 12.06
N HIS A 42 16.34 10.62 11.23
CA HIS A 42 15.34 11.63 11.56
C HIS A 42 14.00 11.00 11.93
N PHE A 43 13.44 10.13 11.07
CA PHE A 43 12.13 9.50 11.31
C PHE A 43 12.15 8.37 12.35
N GLN A 44 13.31 7.77 12.61
CA GLN A 44 13.47 6.88 13.77
C GLN A 44 13.32 7.64 15.10
N LEU A 45 13.86 8.86 15.19
CA LEU A 45 13.78 9.69 16.39
C LEU A 45 12.47 10.48 16.48
N ARG A 46 11.90 10.86 15.34
CA ARG A 46 10.66 11.64 15.21
C ARG A 46 9.67 10.87 14.37
N LYS A 47 9.16 9.77 14.92
CA LYS A 47 8.17 8.95 14.21
C LYS A 47 6.98 9.84 13.83
N PRO A 48 6.56 9.87 12.56
CA PRO A 48 5.42 10.67 12.15
C PRO A 48 4.16 9.91 12.56
N LEU A 49 3.73 10.10 13.82
CA LEU A 49 2.71 9.26 14.48
C LEU A 49 1.35 9.28 13.76
N GLU A 50 1.06 10.35 13.04
CA GLU A 50 -0.20 10.55 12.34
C GLU A 50 -0.16 10.06 10.89
N TRP A 51 1.02 9.73 10.37
CA TRP A 51 1.17 9.30 8.99
C TRP A 51 0.73 7.85 8.82
N ARG A 52 -0.02 7.60 7.75
CA ARG A 52 -0.55 6.28 7.40
C ARG A 52 -0.06 5.89 6.02
N LEU A 53 0.54 4.71 5.91
CA LEU A 53 1.02 4.16 4.66
C LEU A 53 -0.06 3.26 4.03
N PHE A 54 -0.33 3.49 2.75
CA PHE A 54 -1.31 2.74 1.97
C PHE A 54 -0.59 2.00 0.85
N LEU A 55 -0.87 0.71 0.73
CA LEU A 55 -0.51 -0.06 -0.45
C LEU A 55 -1.72 -0.15 -1.37
N THR A 56 -1.58 0.23 -2.63
CA THR A 56 -2.55 -0.12 -3.67
C THR A 56 -1.87 -1.02 -4.68
N ASP A 57 -2.43 -2.18 -4.99
CA ASP A 57 -1.93 -3.14 -5.98
C ASP A 57 -3.12 -3.68 -6.81
N ARG A 58 -3.39 -3.02 -7.95
CA ARG A 58 -4.57 -3.22 -8.79
C ARG A 58 -4.26 -2.98 -10.26
N GLU A 59 -4.88 -3.73 -11.16
CA GLU A 59 -4.82 -3.54 -12.61
C GLU A 59 -3.37 -3.52 -13.15
N SER A 60 -2.57 -4.50 -12.71
CA SER A 60 -1.14 -4.59 -13.04
C SER A 60 -0.29 -3.38 -12.61
N CYS A 61 -0.81 -2.51 -11.75
CA CYS A 61 -0.11 -1.33 -11.23
C CYS A 61 -0.07 -1.39 -9.70
N ALA A 62 1.04 -0.93 -9.13
CA ALA A 62 1.14 -0.79 -7.68
C ALA A 62 1.63 0.60 -7.28
N LYS A 63 1.21 1.06 -6.11
CA LYS A 63 1.67 2.32 -5.53
C LYS A 63 1.68 2.27 -4.02
N VAL A 64 2.63 3.00 -3.46
CA VAL A 64 2.72 3.31 -2.04
C VAL A 64 2.33 4.76 -1.87
N ASP A 65 1.26 4.99 -1.13
CA ASP A 65 0.77 6.32 -0.79
C ASP A 65 0.97 6.59 0.71
N ILE A 66 1.11 7.85 1.06
CA ILE A 66 1.15 8.33 2.44
C ILE A 66 0.05 9.36 2.63
N MET A 67 -0.72 9.19 3.69
CA MET A 67 -1.66 10.19 4.18
C MET A 67 -1.05 10.83 5.42
N THR A 68 -1.02 12.16 5.46
CA THR A 68 -0.60 12.94 6.62
C THR A 68 -1.83 13.43 7.40
N SER A 69 -1.63 14.04 8.57
CA SER A 69 -2.73 14.64 9.34
C SER A 69 -3.28 15.92 8.74
N ASP A 70 -2.46 16.67 8.00
CA ASP A 70 -2.81 17.99 7.48
C ASP A 70 -3.76 17.93 6.29
N ASN A 71 -3.88 16.77 5.63
CA ASN A 71 -4.68 16.61 4.43
C ASN A 71 -5.19 15.17 4.34
N ASP A 72 -6.50 14.99 4.23
CA ASP A 72 -7.11 13.67 3.99
C ASP A 72 -6.76 13.08 2.61
N LYS A 73 -5.88 13.75 1.86
CA LYS A 73 -5.37 13.33 0.57
C LYS A 73 -4.21 12.34 0.70
N ARG A 74 -4.29 11.26 -0.08
CA ARG A 74 -3.19 10.33 -0.29
C ARG A 74 -2.14 10.93 -1.23
N ILE A 75 -0.89 10.97 -0.79
CA ILE A 75 0.27 11.42 -1.56
C ILE A 75 1.06 10.19 -2.03
N THR A 76 1.11 9.95 -3.33
CA THR A 76 1.92 8.86 -3.89
C THR A 76 3.40 9.17 -3.73
N VAL A 77 4.14 8.25 -3.13
CA VAL A 77 5.58 8.41 -2.89
C VAL A 77 6.44 7.52 -3.78
N ILE A 78 5.95 6.33 -4.13
CA ILE A 78 6.57 5.43 -5.11
C ILE A 78 5.45 4.68 -5.83
N SER A 79 5.61 4.46 -7.13
CA SER A 79 4.74 3.58 -7.92
C SER A 79 5.53 2.56 -8.74
N PHE A 80 4.80 1.56 -9.20
CA PHE A 80 5.21 0.55 -10.16
C PHE A 80 4.28 0.61 -11.37
N ARG A 81 4.87 0.41 -12.55
CA ARG A 81 4.20 0.25 -13.83
C ARG A 81 4.83 -0.90 -14.61
N PRO A 82 4.05 -1.65 -15.42
CA PRO A 82 4.60 -2.72 -16.23
C PRO A 82 5.52 -2.15 -17.33
N LEU A 83 6.56 -2.90 -17.72
CA LEU A 83 7.48 -2.49 -18.79
C LEU A 83 6.79 -2.28 -20.14
N SER A 84 5.66 -2.96 -20.37
CA SER A 84 4.84 -2.81 -21.58
C SER A 84 4.28 -1.41 -21.78
N GLU A 85 4.26 -0.56 -20.75
CA GLU A 85 3.89 0.86 -20.87
C GLU A 85 5.04 1.73 -21.44
N LEU A 86 6.26 1.22 -21.54
CA LEU A 86 7.41 1.95 -22.08
C LEU A 86 7.63 1.69 -23.58
N SER A 87 8.37 2.59 -24.24
CA SER A 87 8.84 2.37 -25.61
C SER A 87 9.80 1.17 -25.69
N GLU A 88 9.88 0.52 -26.86
CA GLU A 88 10.77 -0.63 -27.09
C GLU A 88 12.24 -0.32 -26.75
N GLU A 89 12.70 0.91 -27.02
CA GLU A 89 14.05 1.36 -26.68
C GLU A 89 14.31 1.36 -25.17
N LEU A 90 13.33 1.80 -24.38
CA LEU A 90 13.42 1.80 -22.92
C LEU A 90 13.27 0.40 -22.36
N GLN A 91 12.42 -0.44 -22.95
CA GLN A 91 12.33 -1.86 -22.58
C GLN A 91 13.67 -2.59 -22.81
N ALA A 92 14.34 -2.34 -23.94
CA ALA A 92 15.67 -2.91 -24.23
C ALA A 92 16.75 -2.44 -23.22
N ARG A 93 16.65 -1.21 -22.72
CA ARG A 93 17.49 -0.72 -21.60
C ARG A 93 17.17 -1.43 -20.29
N ALA A 94 15.89 -1.65 -19.99
CA ALA A 94 15.46 -2.34 -18.77
C ALA A 94 15.96 -3.78 -18.72
N ALA A 95 15.94 -4.49 -19.87
CA ALA A 95 16.45 -5.86 -19.97
C ALA A 95 17.92 -6.01 -19.53
N ARG A 96 18.73 -4.95 -19.61
CA ARG A 96 20.12 -4.96 -19.14
C ARG A 96 20.27 -4.70 -17.64
N ASN A 97 19.36 -3.94 -17.04
CA ASN A 97 19.46 -3.44 -15.67
C ASN A 97 18.44 -4.06 -14.70
N GLY A 98 17.49 -4.86 -15.21
CA GLY A 98 16.40 -5.49 -14.45
C GLY A 98 15.21 -4.57 -14.13
N TYR A 99 15.44 -3.26 -14.04
CA TYR A 99 14.39 -2.25 -13.84
C TYR A 99 14.84 -0.86 -14.34
N ILE A 100 13.88 0.05 -14.52
CA ILE A 100 14.13 1.47 -14.78
C ILE A 100 13.42 2.31 -13.72
N PRO A 101 14.16 3.02 -12.84
CA PRO A 101 13.57 4.06 -12.02
C PRO A 101 13.42 5.33 -12.87
N MET A 102 12.21 5.86 -12.97
CA MET A 102 11.94 7.18 -13.55
C MET A 102 11.51 8.15 -12.46
N PHE A 103 12.21 9.26 -12.37
CA PHE A 103 11.86 10.37 -11.50
C PHE A 103 10.86 11.26 -12.25
N ASN A 104 9.60 11.22 -11.86
CA ASN A 104 8.65 12.24 -12.30
C ASN A 104 8.75 13.45 -11.33
N THR A 105 8.07 14.55 -11.65
CA THR A 105 8.13 15.79 -10.82
C THR A 105 7.56 15.62 -9.41
N GLN A 106 6.82 14.55 -9.15
CA GLN A 106 6.07 14.29 -7.93
C GLN A 106 6.61 13.08 -7.16
N PHE A 107 7.01 11.97 -7.79
CA PHE A 107 7.44 10.73 -7.15
C PHE A 107 8.22 9.82 -8.12
N ILE A 108 8.71 8.70 -7.60
CA ILE A 108 9.49 7.72 -8.37
C ILE A 108 8.56 6.63 -8.90
N THR A 109 8.68 6.32 -10.19
CA THR A 109 8.01 5.19 -10.82
C THR A 109 9.04 4.13 -11.22
N TYR A 110 8.85 2.89 -10.78
CA TYR A 110 9.61 1.74 -11.23
C TYR A 110 8.91 1.04 -12.40
N PHE A 111 9.68 0.75 -13.45
CA PHE A 111 9.23 -0.10 -14.54
C PHE A 111 10.02 -1.41 -14.55
N THR A 112 9.30 -2.54 -14.43
CA THR A 112 9.87 -3.89 -14.42
C THR A 112 8.80 -4.94 -14.74
N GLU A 113 9.22 -6.19 -15.03
CA GLU A 113 8.31 -7.32 -15.28
C GLU A 113 7.72 -7.87 -13.96
N ASP A 114 8.52 -7.91 -12.89
CA ASP A 114 8.09 -8.54 -11.64
C ASP A 114 7.42 -7.54 -10.69
N GLN A 115 6.12 -7.34 -10.93
CA GLN A 115 5.26 -6.49 -10.10
C GLN A 115 5.33 -6.85 -8.61
N LYS A 116 5.25 -8.15 -8.28
CA LYS A 116 5.17 -8.62 -6.90
C LYS A 116 6.46 -8.33 -6.13
N MET A 117 7.61 -8.71 -6.67
CA MET A 117 8.90 -8.45 -6.02
C MET A 117 9.20 -6.96 -5.91
N THR A 118 8.79 -6.19 -6.90
CA THR A 118 9.02 -4.73 -6.93
C THR A 118 8.15 -4.03 -5.90
N THR A 119 6.87 -4.39 -5.83
CA THR A 119 5.94 -3.87 -4.83
C THR A 119 6.42 -4.16 -3.41
N LYS A 120 6.90 -5.38 -3.14
CA LYS A 120 7.53 -5.72 -1.85
C LYS A 120 8.72 -4.83 -1.54
N SER A 121 9.58 -4.61 -2.53
CA SER A 121 10.79 -3.78 -2.38
C SER A 121 10.44 -2.31 -2.13
N MET A 122 9.46 -1.75 -2.84
CA MET A 122 8.95 -0.39 -2.64
C MET A 122 8.42 -0.21 -1.22
N VAL A 123 7.54 -1.11 -0.78
CA VAL A 123 6.97 -1.05 0.58
C VAL A 123 8.08 -1.18 1.62
N ASN A 124 9.00 -2.15 1.49
CA ASN A 124 10.14 -2.30 2.41
C ASN A 124 11.04 -1.06 2.45
N TYR A 125 11.26 -0.41 1.31
CA TYR A 125 12.04 0.82 1.24
C TYR A 125 11.37 1.95 2.01
N VAL A 126 10.10 2.26 1.71
CA VAL A 126 9.37 3.39 2.32
C VAL A 126 9.17 3.16 3.81
N THR A 127 8.73 1.97 4.21
CA THR A 127 8.56 1.59 5.63
C THR A 127 9.86 1.70 6.41
N GLY A 128 10.98 1.22 5.85
CA GLY A 128 12.30 1.32 6.47
C GLY A 128 12.89 2.73 6.46
N LEU A 129 12.48 3.59 5.52
CA LEU A 129 12.88 5.00 5.47
C LEU A 129 12.17 5.83 6.55
N LEU A 130 10.86 5.64 6.67
CA LEU A 130 9.98 6.48 7.50
C LEU A 130 9.62 5.85 8.85
N ASN A 131 10.08 4.63 9.11
CA ASN A 131 9.75 3.86 10.31
C ASN A 131 8.22 3.67 10.49
N LEU A 132 7.54 3.34 9.39
CA LEU A 132 6.11 3.13 9.31
C LEU A 132 5.75 1.68 8.98
N ASP A 133 4.59 1.25 9.46
CA ASP A 133 3.95 0.01 9.03
C ASP A 133 2.90 0.30 7.95
N VAL A 134 2.53 -0.70 7.16
CA VAL A 134 1.38 -0.60 6.26
C VAL A 134 0.14 -0.46 7.11
N PHE A 135 -0.64 0.59 6.86
CA PHE A 135 -1.91 0.83 7.55
C PHE A 135 -3.06 0.19 6.78
N ASP A 136 -3.20 0.50 5.49
CA ASP A 136 -4.31 0.04 4.67
C ASP A 136 -3.83 -0.55 3.34
N VAL A 137 -4.61 -1.51 2.82
CA VAL A 137 -4.32 -2.18 1.56
C VAL A 137 -5.54 -2.12 0.64
N VAL A 138 -5.33 -1.71 -0.60
CA VAL A 138 -6.32 -1.78 -1.68
C VAL A 138 -5.79 -2.73 -2.75
N ILE A 139 -6.49 -3.83 -2.99
CA ILE A 139 -6.04 -4.90 -3.88
C ILE A 139 -7.17 -5.35 -4.79
N ASP A 140 -6.82 -5.92 -5.93
CA ASP A 140 -7.72 -6.80 -6.68
C ASP A 140 -7.32 -8.29 -6.46
N ARG A 141 -7.89 -9.16 -7.29
CA ARG A 141 -7.57 -10.59 -7.27
C ARG A 141 -6.08 -10.88 -7.52
N GLU A 142 -5.41 -10.12 -8.39
CA GLU A 142 -3.99 -10.33 -8.69
C GLU A 142 -3.13 -9.92 -7.47
N GLY A 143 -3.60 -8.95 -6.68
CA GLY A 143 -2.95 -8.44 -5.47
C GLY A 143 -3.16 -9.25 -4.17
N ILE A 144 -3.93 -10.34 -4.15
CA ILE A 144 -4.27 -11.08 -2.90
C ILE A 144 -3.05 -11.58 -2.11
N TRP A 145 -1.93 -11.80 -2.80
CA TRP A 145 -0.67 -12.20 -2.18
C TRP A 145 -0.18 -11.21 -1.12
N ALA A 146 -0.59 -9.94 -1.20
CA ALA A 146 -0.17 -8.88 -0.30
C ALA A 146 -0.67 -9.12 1.13
N ILE A 147 -1.81 -9.79 1.31
CA ILE A 147 -2.41 -10.06 2.62
C ILE A 147 -1.46 -10.89 3.48
N ASP A 148 -1.12 -12.09 3.02
CA ASP A 148 -0.24 -13.00 3.76
C ASP A 148 1.15 -12.41 3.91
N TRP A 149 1.64 -11.73 2.87
CA TRP A 149 2.96 -11.12 2.94
C TRP A 149 3.03 -10.02 4.01
N ILE A 150 2.04 -9.13 4.08
CA ILE A 150 2.00 -8.08 5.11
C ILE A 150 1.80 -8.68 6.49
N ASN A 151 0.86 -9.63 6.65
CA ASN A 151 0.60 -10.30 7.92
C ASN A 151 1.86 -10.97 8.51
N ASN A 152 2.76 -11.47 7.65
CA ASN A 152 4.03 -12.06 8.08
C ASN A 152 5.15 -11.02 8.27
N ARG A 153 5.03 -9.85 7.63
CA ARG A 153 6.04 -8.79 7.65
C ARG A 153 5.95 -7.91 8.89
N GLN A 154 4.74 -7.62 9.37
CA GLN A 154 4.51 -6.69 10.49
C GLN A 154 3.60 -7.31 11.56
N GLU A 155 3.88 -7.00 12.82
CA GLU A 155 3.04 -7.45 13.95
C GLU A 155 1.73 -6.65 14.03
N LYS A 156 1.76 -5.38 13.62
CA LYS A 156 0.61 -4.49 13.69
C LYS A 156 -0.44 -4.89 12.65
N ILE A 157 -1.64 -5.17 13.14
CA ILE A 157 -2.83 -5.47 12.32
C ILE A 157 -3.18 -4.27 11.43
N LEU A 158 -3.59 -4.54 10.20
CA LEU A 158 -4.05 -3.52 9.25
C LEU A 158 -5.23 -2.73 9.82
N GLY A 159 -5.27 -1.44 9.49
CA GLY A 159 -6.45 -0.59 9.67
C GLY A 159 -7.62 -1.15 8.87
N GLY A 160 -7.39 -1.38 7.59
CA GLY A 160 -8.42 -1.79 6.67
C GLY A 160 -7.89 -2.41 5.39
N LEU A 161 -8.81 -3.10 4.72
CA LEU A 161 -8.57 -3.78 3.46
C LEU A 161 -9.71 -3.48 2.51
N GLU A 162 -9.38 -3.21 1.26
CA GLU A 162 -10.32 -3.01 0.18
C GLU A 162 -10.00 -3.97 -0.95
N LEU A 163 -10.95 -4.85 -1.26
CA LEU A 163 -10.92 -5.77 -2.37
C LEU A 163 -11.77 -5.19 -3.52
N SER A 164 -11.09 -4.62 -4.50
CA SER A 164 -11.66 -3.95 -5.67
C SER A 164 -11.87 -4.92 -6.83
N THR A 165 -12.93 -4.74 -7.60
CA THR A 165 -13.13 -5.49 -8.85
C THR A 165 -12.04 -5.12 -9.85
N GLY A 166 -11.18 -6.08 -10.20
CA GLY A 166 -10.22 -5.91 -11.30
C GLY A 166 -10.92 -5.65 -12.64
N SER A 167 -10.19 -5.11 -13.62
CA SER A 167 -10.71 -4.82 -14.97
C SER A 167 -10.94 -6.07 -15.83
N LYS A 168 -10.40 -7.22 -15.42
CA LYS A 168 -10.50 -8.48 -16.15
C LYS A 168 -11.58 -9.39 -15.55
N ASP A 169 -12.56 -9.71 -16.39
CA ASP A 169 -13.73 -10.51 -16.07
C ASP A 169 -13.35 -12.00 -15.95
N HIS A 170 -13.31 -12.54 -14.73
CA HIS A 170 -12.77 -13.88 -14.49
C HIS A 170 -13.52 -14.69 -13.41
N SER A 171 -13.68 -15.97 -13.71
CA SER A 171 -14.13 -17.05 -12.83
C SER A 171 -13.27 -17.17 -11.56
N ASN A 172 -13.89 -17.66 -10.47
CA ASN A 172 -13.33 -17.90 -9.12
C ASN A 172 -13.34 -16.70 -8.16
N VAL A 173 -14.35 -15.83 -8.28
CA VAL A 173 -14.61 -14.77 -7.30
C VAL A 173 -14.85 -15.33 -5.89
N ASP A 174 -15.61 -16.42 -5.78
CA ASP A 174 -15.93 -17.08 -4.52
C ASP A 174 -14.69 -17.51 -3.74
N GLU A 175 -13.73 -18.16 -4.40
CA GLU A 175 -12.46 -18.57 -3.78
C GLU A 175 -11.65 -17.35 -3.30
N THR A 176 -11.66 -16.28 -4.09
CA THR A 176 -10.96 -15.03 -3.76
C THR A 176 -11.57 -14.38 -2.52
N VAL A 177 -12.89 -14.26 -2.47
CA VAL A 177 -13.62 -13.69 -1.33
C VAL A 177 -13.45 -14.56 -0.08
N ASP A 178 -13.56 -15.89 -0.19
CA ASP A 178 -13.32 -16.81 0.93
C ASP A 178 -11.89 -16.67 1.48
N PHE A 179 -10.89 -16.62 0.59
CA PHE A 179 -9.49 -16.40 0.97
C PHE A 179 -9.31 -15.08 1.74
N VAL A 180 -9.84 -13.97 1.22
CA VAL A 180 -9.73 -12.67 1.88
C VAL A 180 -10.41 -12.68 3.24
N LEU A 181 -11.62 -13.24 3.35
CA LEU A 181 -12.35 -13.30 4.62
C LEU A 181 -11.63 -14.10 5.71
N ARG A 182 -10.91 -15.17 5.33
CA ARG A 182 -10.15 -16.00 6.27
C ARG A 182 -8.84 -15.37 6.70
N ASN A 183 -8.19 -14.62 5.81
CA ASN A 183 -6.81 -14.16 6.00
C ASN A 183 -6.68 -12.65 6.27
N ALA A 184 -7.70 -11.85 5.97
CA ALA A 184 -7.70 -10.42 6.26
C ALA A 184 -7.74 -10.18 7.78
N ARG A 185 -6.59 -9.80 8.32
CA ARG A 185 -6.44 -9.34 9.70
C ARG A 185 -6.53 -7.82 9.70
N VAL A 186 -7.76 -7.32 9.82
CA VAL A 186 -8.07 -5.88 9.83
C VAL A 186 -8.87 -5.51 11.07
N ASN A 187 -8.64 -4.32 11.62
CA ASN A 187 -9.28 -3.86 12.86
C ASN A 187 -10.41 -2.85 12.64
N THR A 188 -10.42 -2.12 11.53
CA THR A 188 -11.38 -1.04 11.27
C THR A 188 -12.40 -1.48 10.25
N TYR A 189 -11.98 -1.74 9.00
CA TYR A 189 -12.93 -2.07 7.95
C TYR A 189 -12.39 -3.13 6.96
N CYS A 190 -13.31 -3.88 6.36
CA CYS A 190 -13.07 -4.65 5.16
C CYS A 190 -14.13 -4.28 4.12
N LYS A 191 -13.71 -3.81 2.94
CA LYS A 191 -14.60 -3.46 1.83
C LYS A 191 -14.38 -4.44 0.69
N MET A 192 -15.45 -5.02 0.17
CA MET A 192 -15.41 -5.93 -0.97
C MET A 192 -16.43 -5.52 -2.01
N TYR A 193 -15.97 -5.30 -3.24
CA TYR A 193 -16.83 -4.87 -4.36
C TYR A 193 -17.17 -5.99 -5.34
N TYR A 194 -16.81 -7.23 -5.02
CA TYR A 194 -16.99 -8.41 -5.86
C TYR A 194 -18.38 -9.04 -5.73
N ASN A 195 -18.88 -9.58 -6.84
CA ASN A 195 -20.11 -10.36 -6.89
C ASN A 195 -19.76 -11.84 -6.77
N VAL A 196 -20.04 -12.44 -5.62
CA VAL A 196 -19.93 -13.89 -5.44
C VAL A 196 -21.12 -14.60 -6.10
N SER A 197 -21.01 -15.91 -6.28
CA SER A 197 -22.12 -16.75 -6.74
C SER A 197 -23.28 -16.77 -5.73
N ASP A 198 -24.51 -16.97 -6.21
CA ASP A 198 -25.69 -17.14 -5.35
C ASP A 198 -25.57 -18.37 -4.42
N THR A 199 -24.72 -19.32 -4.79
CA THR A 199 -24.45 -20.54 -4.00
C THR A 199 -23.36 -20.35 -2.95
N PHE A 200 -22.65 -19.22 -2.96
CA PHE A 200 -21.55 -18.96 -2.05
C PHE A 200 -22.04 -18.93 -0.60
N LYS A 201 -21.31 -19.62 0.29
CA LYS A 201 -21.56 -19.60 1.73
C LYS A 201 -20.24 -19.54 2.46
N PHE A 202 -20.04 -18.49 3.24
CA PHE A 202 -18.91 -18.39 4.13
C PHE A 202 -19.21 -19.11 5.45
N ASN A 203 -18.39 -20.10 5.79
CA ASN A 203 -18.52 -20.89 7.03
C ASN A 203 -17.39 -20.59 8.06
N GLY A 204 -16.54 -19.61 7.77
CA GLY A 204 -15.47 -19.19 8.67
C GLY A 204 -15.94 -18.21 9.74
N LYS A 205 -15.02 -17.80 10.61
CA LYS A 205 -15.22 -16.66 11.50
C LYS A 205 -14.75 -15.40 10.80
N LEU A 206 -15.58 -14.37 10.82
CA LEU A 206 -15.19 -13.05 10.33
C LEU A 206 -14.12 -12.48 11.29
N GLY A 207 -13.12 -11.81 10.71
CA GLY A 207 -12.01 -11.22 11.46
C GLY A 207 -12.45 -10.15 12.47
N PRO A 208 -11.51 -9.59 13.26
CA PRO A 208 -11.81 -8.64 14.35
C PRO A 208 -12.27 -7.24 13.87
N MET A 209 -12.64 -7.10 12.60
CA MET A 209 -13.04 -5.84 11.99
C MET A 209 -14.32 -5.28 12.58
N ARG A 210 -14.39 -3.95 12.69
CA ARG A 210 -15.58 -3.23 13.14
C ARG A 210 -16.63 -3.07 12.04
N GLN A 211 -16.18 -2.97 10.79
CA GLN A 211 -17.03 -2.70 9.63
C GLN A 211 -16.74 -3.70 8.51
N LEU A 212 -17.81 -4.24 7.92
CA LEU A 212 -17.75 -5.07 6.73
C LEU A 212 -18.69 -4.47 5.69
N TYR A 213 -18.16 -4.09 4.54
CA TYR A 213 -18.93 -3.63 3.40
C TYR A 213 -18.80 -4.64 2.27
N VAL A 214 -19.94 -5.11 1.76
CA VAL A 214 -20.02 -6.08 0.67
C VAL A 214 -21.05 -5.59 -0.36
N ARG A 215 -20.61 -5.39 -1.59
CA ARG A 215 -21.51 -5.20 -2.73
C ARG A 215 -22.10 -6.59 -3.02
N TYR A 216 -23.39 -6.82 -2.76
CA TYR A 216 -24.08 -8.13 -2.91
C TYR A 216 -23.81 -9.19 -1.82
N GLY A 217 -24.11 -8.84 -0.56
CA GLY A 217 -23.90 -9.69 0.62
C GLY A 217 -24.95 -10.79 0.89
N HIS A 218 -25.59 -11.39 -0.13
CA HIS A 218 -26.65 -12.41 0.07
C HIS A 218 -26.19 -13.63 0.88
N TRP A 219 -24.88 -13.90 0.89
CA TRP A 219 -24.23 -14.99 1.62
C TRP A 219 -23.92 -14.65 3.09
N VAL A 220 -24.08 -13.40 3.52
CA VAL A 220 -23.83 -12.98 4.90
C VAL A 220 -25.01 -13.41 5.76
N THR A 221 -24.77 -14.36 6.67
CA THR A 221 -25.80 -14.87 7.59
C THR A 221 -25.81 -14.10 8.91
N LEU A 222 -26.96 -14.04 9.60
CA LEU A 222 -27.11 -13.44 10.94
C LEU A 222 -26.09 -14.01 11.94
N ASN A 223 -25.84 -15.32 11.89
CA ASN A 223 -24.83 -15.97 12.75
C ASN A 223 -23.41 -15.46 12.48
N GLY A 224 -23.09 -15.06 11.25
CA GLY A 224 -21.82 -14.40 10.91
C GLY A 224 -21.76 -12.95 11.42
N ILE A 225 -22.88 -12.23 11.39
CA ILE A 225 -22.97 -10.83 11.83
C ILE A 225 -22.82 -10.69 13.35
N ILE A 226 -23.32 -11.63 14.15
CA ILE A 226 -23.24 -11.56 15.63
C ILE A 226 -21.79 -11.43 16.15
N TYR A 227 -20.79 -11.87 15.36
CA TYR A 227 -19.37 -11.72 15.69
C TYR A 227 -18.76 -10.36 15.27
N ILE A 228 -19.44 -9.59 14.41
CA ILE A 228 -19.06 -8.23 14.03
C ILE A 228 -19.81 -7.28 14.96
N LYS A 229 -19.10 -6.55 15.82
CA LYS A 229 -19.68 -5.43 16.58
C LYS A 229 -20.07 -4.32 15.60
N ALA A 230 -21.26 -4.40 15.03
CA ALA A 230 -21.75 -3.47 14.02
C ALA A 230 -22.19 -2.14 14.66
N THR A 231 -21.52 -1.04 14.28
CA THR A 231 -22.11 0.30 14.31
C THR A 231 -22.55 0.63 12.89
N GLY A 232 -23.85 0.57 12.62
CA GLY A 232 -24.42 0.81 11.29
C GLY A 232 -24.35 2.29 10.90
N GLY A 233 -23.85 2.57 9.71
CA GLY A 233 -24.05 3.83 8.99
C GLY A 233 -24.80 3.52 7.70
N GLN A 234 -26.04 3.98 7.59
CA GLN A 234 -26.75 4.11 6.33
C GLN A 234 -26.36 5.46 5.74
N GLU A 235 -25.83 5.49 4.52
CA GLU A 235 -25.90 6.69 3.67
C GLU A 235 -27.08 6.51 2.70
N VAL A 236 -27.88 7.59 2.62
CA VAL A 236 -29.13 7.74 1.85
C VAL A 236 -28.83 8.04 0.39
#